data_AF-A0A8D9AA47-F1
#
_entry.id   AF-A0A8D9AA47-F1
#
_cell.length_a   1.000
_cell.length_b   1.000
_cell.length_c   1.000
_cell.angle_alpha   90.00
_cell.angle_beta   90.00
_cell.angle_gamma   90.00
#
_symmetry.space_group_name_H-M   'P 1'
#
loop_
_entity.id
_entity.type
_entity.pdbx_description
1 polymer ?
#
loop_
_entity_poly.entity_id
_entity_poly.type
_entity_poly.pdbx_seq_one_letter_code
_entity_poly.pdbx_strand_id
1 'polypeptide(L)'
;MERKLWSLKEGNPREHISLVKTLGEDVQAIERCTERVKQLCLALVRVGLDSVAHGLQTKLKTILSNMDTKRDTIWPLPDEEQTSVDDIRVSLPPVSNIVHHWELECLKSK
;
A
#
# COMPACT_ATOMS: atom_id res chain seq x y z
N MET A 1 19.12 19.04 -7.30
CA MET A 1 18.74 19.89 -6.16
C MET A 1 17.51 19.33 -5.41
N GLU A 2 16.63 18.60 -6.09
CA GLU A 2 15.37 18.04 -5.54
C GLU A 2 15.51 17.01 -4.40
N ARG A 3 16.59 16.22 -4.36
CA ARG A 3 16.81 15.20 -3.29
C ARG A 3 16.84 15.77 -1.87
N LYS A 4 17.25 17.03 -1.71
CA LYS A 4 17.25 17.72 -0.41
C LYS A 4 15.88 18.28 -0.04
N LEU A 5 15.01 18.52 -1.03
CA LEU A 5 13.70 19.15 -0.85
C LEU A 5 12.69 18.20 -0.20
N TRP A 6 12.77 16.90 -0.55
CA TRP A 6 11.87 15.84 -0.08
C TRP A 6 12.52 14.94 0.99
N SER A 7 13.44 15.50 1.76
CA SER A 7 14.18 14.77 2.78
C SER A 7 13.30 14.52 4.01
N LEU A 8 13.26 13.29 4.51
CA LEU A 8 12.67 12.91 5.80
C LEU A 8 13.53 13.31 7.01
N LYS A 9 14.32 14.38 6.89
CA LYS A 9 15.13 14.86 8.01
C LYS A 9 14.26 15.76 8.88
N GLU A 10 14.29 15.50 10.18
CA GLU A 10 13.61 16.29 11.19
C GLU A 10 13.98 17.77 11.05
N GLY A 11 12.96 18.64 11.00
CA GLY A 11 13.12 20.08 10.81
C GLY A 11 13.15 20.55 9.35
N ASN A 12 12.83 19.68 8.39
CA ASN A 12 12.59 20.09 7.00
C ASN A 12 11.21 20.79 6.90
N PRO A 13 11.10 22.00 6.31
CA PRO A 13 9.81 22.66 6.05
C PRO A 13 8.77 21.80 5.31
N ARG A 14 9.21 20.75 4.58
CA ARG A 14 8.37 19.82 3.81
C ARG A 14 8.34 18.41 4.37
N GLU A 15 8.69 18.22 5.64
CA GLU A 15 8.72 16.91 6.30
C GLU A 15 7.37 16.19 6.21
N HIS A 16 6.27 16.87 6.54
CA HIS A 16 4.91 16.33 6.45
C HIS A 16 4.58 15.78 5.04
N ILE A 17 4.84 16.58 4.00
CA ILE A 17 4.55 16.19 2.61
C ILE A 17 5.46 15.03 2.17
N SER A 18 6.71 14.99 2.64
CA SER A 18 7.65 13.90 2.35
C SER A 18 7.24 12.59 3.02
N LEU A 19 6.67 12.65 4.23
CA LEU A 19 6.10 11.50 4.93
C LEU A 19 4.92 10.92 4.18
N VAL A 20 3.96 11.77 3.79
CA VAL A 20 2.77 11.37 3.02
C VAL A 20 3.16 10.72 1.69
N LYS A 21 4.17 11.29 1.00
CA LYS A 21 4.72 10.70 -0.23
C LYS A 21 5.30 9.30 -0.01
N THR A 22 6.18 9.17 0.98
CA THR A 22 6.88 7.92 1.28
C THR A 22 5.87 6.83 1.63
N LEU A 23 4.85 7.18 2.42
CA LEU A 23 3.78 6.27 2.77
C LEU A 23 2.97 5.81 1.54
N GLY A 24 2.74 6.70 0.57
CA GLY A 24 2.11 6.34 -0.71
C GLY A 24 2.94 5.36 -1.53
N GLU A 25 4.26 5.55 -1.55
CA GLU A 25 5.21 4.62 -2.20
C GLU A 25 5.22 3.24 -1.52
N ASP A 26 5.17 3.21 -0.19
CA ASP A 26 5.10 1.99 0.61
C ASP A 26 3.79 1.21 0.37
N VAL A 27 2.65 1.91 0.34
CA VAL A 27 1.34 1.30 0.01
C VAL A 27 1.41 0.61 -1.37
N GLN A 28 1.93 1.29 -2.39
CA GLN A 28 2.10 0.71 -3.73
C GLN A 28 3.09 -0.47 -3.74
N ALA A 29 4.15 -0.44 -2.92
CA ALA A 29 5.07 -1.56 -2.78
C ALA A 29 4.39 -2.79 -2.17
N ILE A 30 3.51 -2.60 -1.19
CA ILE A 30 2.73 -3.68 -0.56
C ILE A 30 1.70 -4.23 -1.54
N GLU A 31 0.99 -3.38 -2.29
CA GLU A 31 0.03 -3.83 -3.33
C GLU A 31 0.71 -4.70 -4.40
N ARG A 32 1.93 -4.35 -4.82
CA ARG A 32 2.74 -5.18 -5.75
C ARG A 32 3.16 -6.53 -5.17
N CYS A 33 3.17 -6.68 -3.85
CA CYS A 33 3.47 -7.98 -3.23
C CYS A 33 2.35 -9.01 -3.41
N THR A 34 1.14 -8.60 -3.78
CA THR A 34 -0.03 -9.49 -3.98
C THR A 34 0.26 -10.63 -4.96
N GLU A 35 0.87 -10.34 -6.11
CA GLU A 35 1.20 -11.37 -7.10
C GLU A 35 2.25 -12.36 -6.57
N ARG A 36 3.28 -11.86 -5.88
CA ARG A 36 4.30 -12.73 -5.28
C ARG A 36 3.71 -13.65 -4.22
N VAL A 37 2.81 -13.12 -3.40
CA VAL A 37 2.10 -13.90 -2.38
C VAL A 37 1.18 -14.92 -3.02
N LYS A 38 0.47 -14.59 -4.10
CA LYS A 38 -0.33 -15.57 -4.87
C LYS A 38 0.53 -16.72 -5.37
N GLN A 39 1.67 -16.43 -6.02
CA GLN A 39 2.58 -17.46 -6.52
C GLN A 39 3.13 -18.35 -5.39
N LEU A 40 3.47 -17.76 -4.24
CA LEU A 40 3.92 -18.50 -3.07
C LEU A 40 2.81 -19.38 -2.49
N CYS A 41 1.58 -18.88 -2.38
CA CYS A 41 0.42 -19.65 -1.93
C CYS A 41 0.14 -20.83 -2.88
N LEU A 42 0.26 -20.64 -4.19
CA LEU A 42 0.14 -21.74 -5.18
C LEU A 42 1.21 -22.81 -4.95
N ALA A 43 2.46 -22.41 -4.73
CA ALA A 43 3.54 -23.35 -4.43
C ALA A 43 3.29 -24.12 -3.13
N LEU A 44 2.83 -23.43 -2.08
CA LEU A 44 2.50 -24.04 -0.77
C LEU A 44 1.36 -25.05 -0.89
N VAL A 45 0.30 -24.73 -1.62
CA VAL A 45 -0.82 -25.66 -1.87
C VAL A 45 -0.34 -26.90 -2.63
N ARG A 46 0.54 -26.74 -3.62
CA ARG A 46 1.10 -27.88 -4.39
C ARG A 46 1.91 -28.85 -3.54
N VAL A 47 2.49 -28.39 -2.43
CA VAL A 47 3.24 -29.23 -1.49
C VAL A 47 2.42 -29.65 -0.27
N GLY A 48 1.10 -29.39 -0.27
CA GLY A 48 0.18 -29.78 0.82
C GLY A 48 0.27 -28.90 2.07
N LEU A 49 0.86 -27.70 1.97
CA LEU A 49 0.97 -26.72 3.05
C LEU A 49 -0.15 -25.67 3.01
N ASP A 50 -1.39 -26.13 2.85
CA ASP A 50 -2.56 -25.29 2.68
C ASP A 50 -2.83 -24.34 3.86
N SER A 51 -2.56 -24.78 5.10
CA SER A 51 -2.74 -23.94 6.30
C SER A 51 -1.78 -22.76 6.31
N VAL A 52 -0.54 -22.97 5.86
CA VAL A 52 0.47 -21.91 5.71
C VAL A 52 0.07 -20.95 4.60
N ALA A 53 -0.40 -21.49 3.46
CA ALA A 53 -0.88 -20.69 2.34
C ALA A 53 -2.08 -19.81 2.75
N HIS A 54 -3.06 -20.40 3.45
CA HIS A 54 -4.22 -19.67 3.96
C HIS A 54 -3.79 -18.58 4.95
N GLY A 55 -2.91 -18.90 5.91
CA GLY A 55 -2.42 -17.92 6.89
C GLY A 55 -1.69 -16.75 6.23
N LEU A 56 -0.91 -17.00 5.18
CA LEU A 56 -0.23 -15.94 4.42
C LEU A 56 -1.22 -15.04 3.67
N GLN A 57 -2.18 -15.64 2.95
CA GLN A 57 -3.22 -14.90 2.23
C GLN A 57 -4.04 -14.03 3.19
N THR A 58 -4.50 -14.61 4.31
CA THR A 58 -5.30 -13.90 5.30
C THR A 58 -4.52 -12.73 5.92
N LYS A 59 -3.24 -12.92 6.26
CA LYS A 59 -2.39 -11.82 6.77
C LYS A 59 -2.24 -10.69 5.77
N LEU A 60 -1.95 -11.00 4.49
CA LEU A 60 -1.84 -9.96 3.47
C LEU A 60 -3.17 -9.23 3.27
N LYS A 61 -4.29 -9.96 3.27
CA LYS A 61 -5.64 -9.38 3.16
C LYS A 61 -5.93 -8.40 4.30
N THR A 62 -5.61 -8.77 5.54
CA THR A 62 -5.77 -7.89 6.69
C THR A 62 -4.90 -6.62 6.56
N ILE A 63 -3.66 -6.75 6.09
CA ILE A 63 -2.78 -5.58 5.85
C ILE A 63 -3.40 -4.65 4.82
N LEU A 64 -3.82 -5.18 3.66
CA LEU A 64 -4.45 -4.39 2.60
C LEU A 64 -5.73 -3.69 3.09
N SER A 65 -6.60 -4.41 3.80
CA SER A 65 -7.82 -3.84 4.38
C SER A 65 -7.53 -2.74 5.40
N ASN A 66 -6.51 -2.92 6.26
CA ASN A 66 -6.13 -1.91 7.24
C ASN A 66 -5.57 -0.65 6.58
N MET A 67 -4.83 -0.78 5.48
CA MET A 67 -4.37 0.38 4.72
C MET A 67 -5.53 1.12 4.05
N ASP A 68 -6.46 0.37 3.45
CA ASP A 68 -7.62 0.96 2.76
C ASP A 68 -8.54 1.71 3.74
N THR A 69 -8.83 1.13 4.91
CA THR A 69 -9.64 1.79 5.96
C THR A 69 -9.00 3.05 6.53
N LYS A 70 -7.68 3.23 6.40
CA LYS A 70 -6.96 4.42 6.85
C LYS A 70 -6.68 5.42 5.73
N ARG A 71 -6.99 5.07 4.48
CA ARG A 71 -6.67 5.86 3.30
C ARG A 71 -7.25 7.26 3.36
N ASP A 72 -8.55 7.39 3.64
CA ASP A 72 -9.24 8.69 3.71
C ASP A 72 -8.77 9.55 4.90
N THR A 73 -8.18 8.92 5.92
CA THR A 73 -7.59 9.64 7.06
C THR A 73 -6.19 10.18 6.73
N ILE A 74 -5.42 9.46 5.93
CA ILE A 74 -4.04 9.82 5.58
C ILE A 74 -4.02 10.83 4.42
N TRP A 75 -4.92 10.68 3.45
CA TRP A 75 -5.06 11.55 2.28
C TRP A 75 -6.47 12.18 2.25
N PRO A 76 -6.74 13.17 3.13
CA PRO A 76 -7.99 13.91 3.07
C PRO A 76 -8.10 14.64 1.73
N LEU A 77 -9.32 14.84 1.25
CA LEU A 77 -9.57 15.66 0.06
C LEU A 77 -8.96 17.06 0.28
N PRO A 78 -8.16 17.58 -0.66
CA PRO A 78 -7.54 18.88 -0.48
C PRO A 78 -8.62 19.96 -0.44
N ASP A 79 -8.58 20.83 0.57
CA ASP A 79 -9.32 22.09 0.55
C ASP A 79 -8.78 22.95 -0.60
N GLU A 80 -9.69 23.56 -1.38
CA GLU A 80 -9.38 24.27 -2.63
C GLU A 80 -8.47 25.49 -2.45
N GLU A 81 -8.17 25.89 -1.20
CA GLU A 81 -7.45 27.11 -0.88
C GLU A 81 -5.96 26.83 -0.59
N GLN A 82 -5.12 27.15 -1.58
CA GLN A 82 -3.71 27.55 -1.43
C GLN A 82 -2.65 26.44 -1.23
N THR A 83 -2.65 25.41 -2.08
CA THR A 83 -1.51 24.49 -2.18
C THR A 83 -0.94 24.49 -3.61
N SER A 84 0.38 24.48 -3.77
CA SER A 84 1.00 24.42 -5.11
C SER A 84 0.63 23.11 -5.82
N VAL A 85 0.54 23.10 -7.15
CA VAL A 85 0.10 21.91 -7.94
C VAL A 85 0.91 20.65 -7.61
N ASP A 86 2.21 20.81 -7.33
CA ASP A 86 3.09 19.70 -6.95
C ASP A 86 2.78 19.16 -5.55
N ASP A 87 2.46 20.05 -4.61
CA ASP A 87 2.10 19.67 -3.24
C ASP A 87 0.71 19.00 -3.20
N ILE A 88 -0.21 19.41 -4.08
CA ILE A 88 -1.52 18.72 -4.27
C ILE A 88 -1.30 17.31 -4.77
N ARG A 89 -0.47 17.11 -5.82
CA ARG A 89 -0.23 15.77 -6.39
C ARG A 89 0.36 14.79 -5.38
N VAL A 90 1.19 15.26 -4.46
CA VAL A 90 1.79 14.42 -3.41
C VAL A 90 0.82 14.13 -2.27
N SER A 91 -0.16 15.01 -2.07
CA SER A 91 -1.21 14.87 -1.06
C SER A 91 -2.41 14.05 -1.53
N LEU A 92 -2.36 13.50 -2.75
CA LEU A 92 -3.39 12.60 -3.25
C LEU A 92 -3.09 11.15 -2.85
N PRO A 93 -4.14 10.34 -2.60
CA PRO A 93 -3.95 8.94 -2.30
C PRO A 93 -3.27 8.23 -3.48
N PRO A 94 -2.38 7.25 -3.22
CA PRO A 94 -1.78 6.46 -4.28
C PRO A 94 -2.86 5.77 -5.11
N VAL A 95 -2.66 5.67 -6.42
CA VAL A 95 -3.51 4.86 -7.29
C VAL A 95 -3.37 3.41 -6.85
N SER A 96 -4.48 2.81 -6.43
CA SER A 96 -4.50 1.43 -5.99
C SER A 96 -4.34 0.51 -7.20
N ASN A 97 -3.36 -0.38 -7.13
CA ASN A 97 -3.01 -1.34 -8.19
C ASN A 97 -3.16 -2.79 -7.70
N ILE A 98 -4.08 -3.03 -6.77
CA ILE A 98 -4.38 -4.39 -6.32
C ILE A 98 -4.87 -5.20 -7.52
N VAL A 99 -4.14 -6.26 -7.87
CA VAL A 99 -4.51 -7.14 -8.97
C VAL A 99 -5.85 -7.80 -8.65
N HIS A 100 -6.83 -7.62 -9.54
CA HIS A 100 -8.09 -8.34 -9.46
C HIS A 100 -7.80 -9.85 -9.44
N HIS A 101 -8.32 -10.57 -8.44
CA HIS A 101 -8.15 -12.03 -8.26
C HIS A 101 -6.75 -12.49 -7.80
N TRP A 102 -6.11 -11.76 -6.89
CA TRP A 102 -4.88 -12.23 -6.24
C TRP A 102 -5.14 -13.34 -5.21
N GLU A 103 -6.33 -13.37 -4.59
CA GLU A 103 -6.74 -14.41 -3.65
C GLU A 103 -6.99 -15.75 -4.37
N LEU A 104 -6.53 -16.85 -3.77
CA LEU A 104 -6.85 -18.20 -4.23
C LEU A 104 -8.21 -18.64 -3.68
N GLU A 105 -9.17 -18.88 -4.58
CA GLU A 105 -10.53 -19.33 -4.23
C GLU A 105 -10.52 -20.63 -3.41
N CYS A 106 -9.60 -21.54 -3.71
CA CYS A 106 -9.47 -22.81 -2.96
C CYS A 106 -9.07 -22.63 -1.49
N LEU A 107 -8.57 -21.45 -1.10
CA LEU A 107 -8.20 -21.11 0.27
C LEU A 107 -9.29 -20.31 1.00
N LYS A 108 -10.36 -19.87 0.32
CA LYS A 108 -11.45 -19.08 0.94
C LYS A 108 -12.43 -19.92 1.76
N SER A 109 -12.50 -21.22 1.51
CA SER A 109 -13.46 -22.15 2.13
C SER A 109 -12.85 -23.05 3.21
N LYS A 110 -11.64 -22.72 3.69
CA LYS A 110 -10.94 -23.45 4.76
C LYS A 110 -11.01 -22.71 6.09
#